data_AF-A0A367M649-F1
#
_entry.id   AF-A0A367M649-F1
#
_cell.length_a   1.000
_cell.length_b   1.000
_cell.length_c   1.000
_cell.angle_alpha   90.00
_cell.angle_beta   90.00
_cell.angle_gamma   90.00
#
_symmetry.space_group_name_H-M   'P 1'
#
loop_
_entity.id
_entity.type
_entity.pdbx_description
1 polymer ?
#
loop_
_entity_poly.entity_id
_entity_poly.type
_entity_poly.pdbx_seq_one_letter_code
_entity_poly.pdbx_strand_id
1 'polypeptide(L)' 'MNPALSQHYREILVGLGEDPQREGLLDTPKRAAKAMQYLCHGYGQTL' A
#
# COMPACT_ATOMS: atom_id res chain seq x y z
N MET A 1 -1.90 1.63 -11.08
CA MET A 1 -1.58 1.61 -9.63
C MET A 1 -1.09 3.01 -9.28
N ASN A 2 -1.71 3.70 -8.32
CA ASN A 2 -1.24 5.04 -7.94
C ASN A 2 0.09 4.89 -7.18
N PRO A 3 1.23 5.34 -7.72
CA PRO A 3 2.54 5.16 -7.09
C PRO A 3 2.64 5.88 -5.74
N ALA A 4 1.88 6.96 -5.54
CA ALA A 4 1.82 7.67 -4.26
C ALA A 4 1.27 6.79 -3.12
N LEU A 5 0.29 5.94 -3.41
CA LEU A 5 -0.32 5.08 -2.39
C LEU A 5 0.71 4.09 -1.80
N SER A 6 1.55 3.50 -2.65
CA SER A 6 2.64 2.63 -2.17
C SER A 6 3.70 3.39 -1.41
N GLN A 7 4.03 4.62 -1.81
CA GLN A 7 4.96 5.45 -1.05
C GLN A 7 4.41 5.75 0.36
N HIS A 8 3.12 6.06 0.49
CA HIS A 8 2.49 6.25 1.79
C HIS A 8 2.51 4.98 2.65
N TYR A 9 2.29 3.80 2.07
CA TYR A 9 2.45 2.55 2.82
C TYR A 9 3.89 2.29 3.28
N ARG A 10 4.90 2.71 2.49
CA ARG A 10 6.30 2.67 2.93
C ARG A 10 6.53 3.61 4.11
N GLU A 11 5.99 4.82 4.06
CA GLU A 11 6.08 5.81 5.14
C GLU A 11 5.38 5.33 6.41
N ILE A 12 4.25 4.63 6.30
CA ILE A 12 3.58 3.98 7.43
C ILE A 12 4.50 2.96 8.10
N LEU A 13 5.18 2.09 7.33
CA LEU A 13 6.13 1.12 7.89
C LEU A 13 7.26 1.82 8.65
N VAL A 14 7.82 2.88 8.08
CA VAL A 14 8.86 3.69 8.75
C VAL A 14 8.32 4.33 10.04
N GLY A 15 7.10 4.88 10.00
CA GLY A 15 6.45 5.48 11.16
C GLY A 15 6.14 4.48 12.29
N LEU A 16 5.99 3.19 11.95
CA LEU A 16 5.85 2.09 12.91
C LEU A 16 7.21 1.59 13.46
N GLY A 17 8.33 2.09 12.95
CA GLY A 17 9.67 1.62 13.32
C GLY A 17 10.10 0.32 12.62
N GLU A 18 9.37 -0.13 11.59
CA GLU A 18 9.77 -1.27 10.77
C GLU A 18 10.85 -0.86 9.75
N ASP A 19 11.67 -1.83 9.33
CA ASP A 19 12.62 -1.65 8.23
C ASP A 19 11.97 -2.06 6.88
N PRO A 20 11.67 -1.10 5.98
CA PRO A 20 11.07 -1.43 4.69
C PRO A 20 12.01 -2.14 3.71
N GLN A 21 13.31 -2.28 4.04
CA GLN A 21 14.28 -3.05 3.25
C GLN A 21 14.36 -4.52 3.67
N ARG A 22 13.72 -4.90 4.78
CA ARG A 22 13.58 -6.31 5.18
C ARG A 22 12.90 -7.09 4.05
N GLU A 23 13.43 -8.27 3.73
CA GLU A 23 12.94 -9.11 2.62
C GLU A 23 11.41 -9.27 2.60
N GLY A 24 10.82 -9.56 3.76
CA GLY A 24 9.36 -9.73 3.90
C GLY A 24 8.53 -8.44 3.76
N LEU A 25 9.17 -7.26 3.72
CA LEU A 25 8.52 -5.96 3.60
C LEU A 25 8.77 -5.24 2.27
N LEU A 26 9.72 -5.70 1.45
CA LEU A 26 10.06 -5.06 0.16
C LEU A 26 8.82 -4.83 -0.71
N ASP A 27 7.98 -5.86 -0.85
CA ASP A 27 6.75 -5.79 -1.65
C ASP A 27 5.50 -5.38 -0.85
N THR A 28 5.60 -5.23 0.46
CA THR A 28 4.45 -4.89 1.32
C THR A 28 3.77 -3.59 0.90
N PRO A 29 4.48 -2.48 0.60
CA PRO A 29 3.82 -1.25 0.16
C PRO A 29 3.04 -1.39 -1.15
N LYS A 30 3.52 -2.24 -2.07
CA LYS A 30 2.84 -2.55 -3.33
C LYS A 30 1.59 -3.40 -3.10
N ARG A 31 1.71 -4.45 -2.27
CA ARG A 31 0.59 -5.34 -1.92
C ARG A 31 -0.50 -4.59 -1.16
N ALA A 32 -0.14 -3.78 -0.17
CA ALA A 32 -1.07 -2.99 0.62
C ALA A 32 -1.81 -1.96 -0.24
N ALA A 33 -1.10 -1.26 -1.14
CA ALA A 33 -1.73 -0.34 -2.08
C ALA A 33 -2.75 -1.03 -2.99
N LYS A 34 -2.39 -2.19 -3.55
CA LYS A 34 -3.31 -2.98 -4.38
C LYS A 34 -4.53 -3.47 -3.58
N ALA A 35 -4.34 -3.92 -2.35
CA ALA A 35 -5.42 -4.34 -1.47
C ALA A 35 -6.38 -3.18 -1.18
N MET A 36 -5.86 -1.99 -0.85
CA MET A 36 -6.69 -0.81 -0.60
C MET A 36 -7.49 -0.40 -1.83
N GLN A 37 -6.86 -0.41 -3.01
CA GLN A 37 -7.57 -0.15 -4.27
C GLN A 37 -8.70 -1.16 -4.51
N TYR A 38 -8.48 -2.44 -4.24
CA TYR A 38 -9.52 -3.45 -4.33
C TYR A 38 -10.63 -3.24 -3.30
N LEU A 39 -10.31 -2.91 -2.04
CA LEU A 39 -11.34 -2.67 -1.02
C LEU A 39 -12.22 -1.45 -1.37
N CYS A 40 -11.64 -0.43 -2.00
CA CYS A 40 -12.32 0.82 -2.35
C CYS A 40 -12.82 0.88 -3.80
N HIS A 41 -12.74 -0.21 -4.57
CA HIS A 41 -13.10 -0.20 -6.00
C HIS A 41 -14.58 0.16 -6.24
N GLY A 42 -15.45 -0.10 -5.28
CA GLY A 42 -16.88 0.21 -5.35
C GLY A 42 -17.20 1.70 -5.51
N TYR A 43 -16.31 2.61 -5.08
CA TYR A 43 -16.51 4.05 -5.30
C TYR A 43 -16.46 4.45 -6.78
N GLY A 44 -15.82 3.62 -7.63
CA GLY A 44 -15.77 3.82 -9.07
C GLY A 44 -16.80 3.00 -9.85
N GLN A 45 -17.69 2.27 -9.18
CA GLN A 45 -18.72 1.46 -9.80
C GLN A 45 -20.07 2.18 -9.73
N THR A 46 -20.77 2.25 -10.86
CA THR A 46 -22.18 2.64 -10.93
C THR A 46 -23.05 1.39 -10.98
N LEU A 47 -24.21 1.47 -10.32
CA LEU A 47 -25.20 0.40 -10.22
C LEU A 47 -25.86 0.08 -11.57
#